data_AF-A0A1B2HCV6-F1
#
_entry.id   AF-A0A1B2HCV6-F1
#
_cell.length_a   1.000
_cell.length_b   1.000
_cell.length_c   1.000
_cell.angle_alpha   90.00
_cell.angle_beta   90.00
_cell.angle_gamma   90.00
#
_symmetry.space_group_name_H-M   'P 1'
#
loop_
_entity.id
_entity.type
_entity.pdbx_description
1 polymer ?
#
loop_
_entity_poly.entity_id
_entity_poly.type
_entity_poly.pdbx_seq_one_letter_code
_entity_poly.pdbx_strand_id
1 'polypeptide(L)'
;MGLADPLPSAAAFTEGGPAMSVQVRTKDLIGLLQALVHTAASDADQGSIHGVLLHTARGYAGDEPGKSGLLVGTSTDATVVGHSWVLASGEVKPTLWPLGEVRALIGVLRQMSRNDKEHAVDIIASGDQVTVEESENLLGAAGHRDRPELPRRPDADQAARRRRRRRPLR
;
A
#
# COMPACT_ATOMS: atom_id res chain seq x y z
N MET A 1 -42.87 -46.53 0.13
CA MET A 1 -41.47 -46.52 0.58
C MET A 1 -40.64 -45.93 -0.55
N GLY A 2 -40.46 -44.60 -0.56
CA GLY A 2 -39.62 -43.91 -1.54
C GLY A 2 -38.29 -43.56 -0.88
N LEU A 3 -37.20 -44.07 -1.42
CA LEU A 3 -35.84 -43.67 -1.05
C LEU A 3 -35.65 -42.20 -1.47
N ALA A 4 -35.40 -41.34 -0.49
CA ALA A 4 -34.97 -39.97 -0.73
C ALA A 4 -33.51 -40.00 -1.20
N ASP A 5 -33.26 -39.45 -2.39
CA ASP A 5 -31.91 -39.11 -2.83
C ASP A 5 -31.26 -38.15 -1.83
N PRO A 6 -30.00 -38.38 -1.41
CA PRO A 6 -29.28 -37.41 -0.61
C PRO A 6 -28.91 -36.20 -1.47
N LEU A 7 -29.28 -35.02 -0.99
CA LEU A 7 -28.86 -33.72 -1.53
C LEU A 7 -27.33 -33.70 -1.75
N PRO A 8 -26.83 -33.15 -2.87
CA PRO A 8 -25.40 -33.00 -3.08
C PRO A 8 -24.80 -32.07 -2.01
N SER A 9 -23.78 -32.61 -1.33
CA SER A 9 -22.94 -31.98 -0.33
C SER A 9 -22.40 -30.61 -0.79
N ALA A 10 -22.52 -29.61 0.09
CA ALA A 10 -22.03 -28.24 -0.07
C ALA A 10 -20.49 -28.14 0.01
N ALA A 11 -19.78 -28.88 -0.86
CA ALA A 11 -18.32 -28.90 -0.93
C ALA A 11 -17.86 -28.83 -2.39
N ALA A 12 -18.17 -27.72 -3.08
CA ALA A 12 -17.56 -27.36 -4.36
C ALA A 12 -17.87 -25.91 -4.75
N PHE A 13 -17.38 -24.94 -3.98
CA PHE A 13 -17.11 -23.60 -4.51
C PHE A 13 -15.61 -23.29 -4.38
N THR A 14 -14.80 -24.15 -4.97
CA THR A 14 -13.46 -23.77 -5.43
C THR A 14 -13.59 -23.19 -6.83
N GLU A 15 -14.03 -21.93 -6.93
CA GLU A 15 -13.73 -21.13 -8.12
C GLU A 15 -12.27 -20.67 -8.02
N GLY A 16 -11.39 -21.57 -8.49
CA GLY A 16 -9.96 -21.31 -8.65
C GLY A 16 -9.71 -20.34 -9.81
N GLY A 17 -9.66 -19.05 -9.51
CA GLY A 17 -8.71 -18.15 -10.18
C GLY A 17 -7.35 -18.24 -9.48
N PRO A 18 -6.21 -17.99 -10.16
CA PRO A 18 -4.96 -17.82 -9.46
C PRO A 18 -5.14 -16.69 -8.44
N ALA A 19 -4.90 -16.98 -7.15
CA ALA A 19 -4.91 -15.97 -6.11
C ALA A 19 -3.91 -14.87 -6.53
N MET A 20 -4.43 -13.69 -6.87
CA MET A 20 -3.60 -12.57 -7.29
C MET A 20 -3.04 -11.92 -6.03
N SER A 21 -1.75 -12.15 -5.81
CA SER A 21 -1.02 -11.66 -4.66
C SER A 21 0.00 -10.60 -5.07
N VAL A 22 0.14 -9.59 -4.22
CA VAL A 22 1.21 -8.60 -4.33
C VAL A 22 2.00 -8.53 -3.03
N GLN A 23 3.31 -8.69 -3.12
CA GLN A 23 4.24 -8.55 -2.02
C GLN A 23 4.71 -7.10 -1.92
N VAL A 24 4.70 -6.55 -0.71
CA VAL A 24 5.17 -5.19 -0.43
C VAL A 24 5.92 -5.14 0.89
N ARG A 25 6.95 -4.28 0.97
CA ARG A 25 7.63 -4.00 2.24
C ARG A 25 6.65 -3.36 3.21
N THR A 26 6.62 -3.87 4.43
CA THR A 26 5.63 -3.48 5.43
C THR A 26 5.73 -2.01 5.79
N LYS A 27 6.96 -1.50 5.92
CA LYS A 27 7.22 -0.09 6.16
C LYS A 27 6.68 0.80 5.04
N ASP A 28 6.84 0.36 3.79
CA ASP A 28 6.41 1.13 2.63
C ASP A 28 4.89 1.11 2.52
N LEU A 29 4.24 -0.04 2.76
CA LEU A 29 2.79 -0.14 2.85
C LEU A 29 2.22 0.75 3.97
N ILE A 30 2.82 0.73 5.16
CA ILE A 30 2.44 1.61 6.27
C ILE A 30 2.52 3.09 5.84
N GLY A 31 3.61 3.49 5.17
CA GLY A 31 3.80 4.86 4.69
C GLY A 31 2.78 5.27 3.63
N LEU A 32 2.52 4.39 2.67
CA LEU A 32 1.51 4.55 1.63
C LEU A 32 0.12 4.79 2.26
N LEU A 33 -0.32 3.88 3.13
CA LEU A 33 -1.66 3.95 3.74
C LEU A 33 -1.81 5.18 4.64
N GLN A 34 -0.77 5.55 5.39
CA GLN A 34 -0.79 6.77 6.21
C GLN A 34 -1.00 8.03 5.39
N ALA A 35 -0.31 8.15 4.25
CA ALA A 35 -0.48 9.30 3.37
C ALA A 35 -1.92 9.41 2.85
N LEU A 36 -2.53 8.28 2.51
CA LEU A 36 -3.86 8.23 1.90
C LEU A 36 -4.98 8.44 2.92
N VAL A 37 -4.86 7.92 4.14
CA VAL A 37 -5.85 8.11 5.22
C VAL A 37 -6.16 9.59 5.50
N HIS A 38 -5.21 10.49 5.28
CA HIS A 38 -5.40 11.94 5.49
C HIS A 38 -6.24 12.64 4.41
N THR A 39 -6.46 11.99 3.29
CA THR A 39 -7.20 12.55 2.15
C THR A 39 -8.44 11.74 1.81
N ALA A 40 -8.74 10.68 2.55
CA ALA A 40 -10.00 9.95 2.44
C ALA A 40 -11.10 10.66 3.23
N ALA A 41 -12.34 10.58 2.74
CA ALA A 41 -13.51 11.06 3.46
C ALA A 41 -13.58 10.45 4.87
N SER A 42 -13.77 11.28 5.90
CA SER A 42 -13.85 10.83 7.29
C SER A 42 -15.22 10.27 7.68
N ASP A 43 -16.26 10.67 6.94
CA ASP A 43 -17.66 10.30 7.18
C ASP A 43 -18.02 9.02 6.40
N ALA A 44 -18.55 8.03 7.11
CA ALA A 44 -18.95 6.74 6.53
C ALA A 44 -20.13 6.86 5.57
N ASP A 45 -20.97 7.89 5.74
CA ASP A 45 -22.13 8.12 4.88
C ASP A 45 -21.73 8.65 3.47
N GLN A 46 -20.45 8.97 3.27
CA GLN A 46 -19.92 9.39 1.97
C GLN A 46 -19.62 8.22 1.02
N GLY A 47 -19.95 6.99 1.39
CA GLY A 47 -19.93 5.83 0.49
C GLY A 47 -18.53 5.49 -0.03
N SER A 48 -18.37 5.39 -1.35
CA SER A 48 -17.14 4.86 -1.97
C SER A 48 -15.89 5.72 -1.78
N ILE A 49 -16.02 6.98 -1.37
CA ILE A 49 -14.88 7.86 -1.04
C ILE A 49 -14.43 7.73 0.42
N HIS A 50 -15.19 7.00 1.26
CA HIS A 50 -14.79 6.61 2.62
C HIS A 50 -13.83 5.40 2.62
N GLY A 51 -12.77 5.49 1.84
CA GLY A 51 -11.85 4.37 1.67
C GLY A 51 -10.60 4.74 0.88
N VAL A 52 -9.77 3.71 0.69
CA VAL A 52 -8.55 3.78 -0.09
C VAL A 52 -8.63 2.77 -1.21
N LEU A 53 -8.53 3.23 -2.46
CA LEU A 53 -8.45 2.37 -3.63
C LEU A 53 -7.00 1.96 -3.85
N LEU A 54 -6.71 0.67 -3.77
CA LEU A 54 -5.40 0.09 -4.09
C LEU A 54 -5.45 -0.69 -5.38
N HIS A 55 -4.43 -0.58 -6.21
CA HIS A 55 -4.25 -1.38 -7.42
C HIS A 55 -2.78 -1.50 -7.79
N THR A 56 -2.41 -2.49 -8.58
CA THR A 56 -1.07 -2.60 -9.15
C THR A 56 -0.95 -1.89 -10.49
N ALA A 57 0.21 -1.27 -10.73
CA ALA A 57 0.54 -0.61 -11.98
C ALA A 57 2.02 -0.84 -12.36
N ARG A 58 2.39 -0.48 -13.59
CA ARG A 58 3.77 -0.47 -14.06
C ARG A 58 4.25 0.95 -14.28
N GLY A 59 5.26 1.39 -13.54
CA GLY A 59 5.78 2.76 -13.60
C GLY A 59 7.29 2.83 -13.49
N TYR A 60 7.84 4.01 -13.77
CA TYR A 60 9.27 4.28 -13.60
C TYR A 60 9.55 4.54 -12.11
N ALA A 61 10.59 3.90 -11.57
CA ALA A 61 10.99 4.06 -10.18
C ALA A 61 12.49 4.38 -10.11
N GLY A 62 12.81 5.62 -9.71
CA GLY A 62 14.19 6.09 -9.67
C GLY A 62 14.82 6.21 -11.06
N ASP A 63 16.12 5.95 -11.13
CA ASP A 63 16.94 6.09 -12.34
C ASP A 63 17.12 4.76 -13.09
N GLU A 64 16.52 3.66 -12.61
CA GLU A 64 16.66 2.35 -13.25
C GLU A 64 15.93 2.32 -14.61
N PRO A 65 16.59 1.83 -15.67
CA PRO A 65 15.97 1.70 -16.98
C PRO A 65 14.91 0.60 -16.96
N GLY A 66 13.64 0.98 -17.13
CA GLY A 66 12.52 0.06 -17.25
C GLY A 66 11.30 0.48 -16.43
N LYS A 67 10.22 -0.31 -16.52
CA LYS A 67 9.05 -0.14 -15.65
C LYS A 67 9.05 -1.20 -14.56
N SER A 68 8.97 -0.77 -13.30
CA SER A 68 8.87 -1.63 -12.12
C SER A 68 7.42 -1.87 -11.74
N GLY A 69 7.17 -2.93 -10.97
CA GLY A 69 5.87 -3.18 -10.34
C GLY A 69 5.64 -2.20 -9.21
N LEU A 70 4.48 -1.54 -9.23
CA LEU A 70 4.08 -0.57 -8.23
C LEU A 70 2.76 -0.99 -7.60
N LEU A 71 2.66 -0.87 -6.28
CA LEU A 71 1.39 -0.80 -5.58
C LEU A 71 1.01 0.68 -5.48
N VAL A 72 -0.11 1.04 -6.09
CA VAL A 72 -0.61 2.41 -6.18
C VAL A 72 -1.85 2.54 -5.32
N GLY A 73 -1.94 3.63 -4.57
CA GLY A 73 -3.10 3.94 -3.76
C GLY A 73 -3.64 5.34 -4.04
N THR A 74 -4.98 5.44 -4.02
CA THR A 74 -5.72 6.67 -4.25
C THR A 74 -6.81 6.84 -3.19
N SER A 75 -7.02 8.07 -2.73
CA SER A 75 -8.08 8.44 -1.79
C SER A 75 -8.54 9.88 -2.04
N THR A 76 -9.76 10.20 -1.64
CA THR A 76 -10.32 11.55 -1.83
C THR A 76 -11.40 11.87 -0.79
N ASP A 77 -11.55 13.15 -0.46
CA ASP A 77 -12.63 13.71 0.36
C ASP A 77 -13.58 14.58 -0.48
N ALA A 78 -13.59 14.36 -1.80
CA ALA A 78 -14.24 15.17 -2.84
C ALA A 78 -13.66 16.59 -3.05
N THR A 79 -12.70 17.02 -2.23
CA THR A 79 -12.04 18.33 -2.35
C THR A 79 -10.54 18.21 -2.63
N VAL A 80 -9.91 17.19 -2.06
CA VAL A 80 -8.49 16.86 -2.20
C VAL A 80 -8.38 15.41 -2.66
N VAL A 81 -7.38 15.13 -3.49
CA VAL A 81 -7.03 13.77 -3.92
C VAL A 81 -5.64 13.45 -3.39
N GLY A 82 -5.53 12.37 -2.63
CA GLY A 82 -4.28 11.72 -2.30
C GLY A 82 -3.98 10.65 -3.33
N HIS A 83 -2.74 10.64 -3.83
CA HIS A 83 -2.24 9.60 -4.72
C HIS A 83 -0.79 9.32 -4.35
N SER A 84 -0.46 8.05 -4.13
CA SER A 84 0.89 7.62 -3.77
C SER A 84 1.16 6.22 -4.30
N TRP A 85 2.43 5.81 -4.28
CA TRP A 85 2.85 4.51 -4.77
C TRP A 85 4.09 4.01 -4.02
N VAL A 86 4.25 2.69 -4.02
CA VAL A 86 5.44 2.00 -3.50
C VAL A 86 5.83 0.87 -4.43
N LEU A 87 7.10 0.44 -4.36
CA LEU A 87 7.57 -0.72 -5.10
C LEU A 87 6.89 -1.99 -4.57
N ALA A 88 6.48 -2.85 -5.49
CA ALA A 88 5.80 -4.09 -5.16
C ALA A 88 6.11 -5.18 -6.18
N SER A 89 6.03 -6.44 -5.77
CA SER A 89 6.22 -7.61 -6.62
C SER A 89 4.92 -8.40 -6.72
N GLY A 90 4.54 -8.82 -7.92
CA GLY A 90 3.24 -9.46 -8.17
C GLY A 90 2.18 -8.48 -8.67
N GLU A 91 0.94 -8.95 -8.67
CA GLU A 91 -0.20 -8.23 -9.23
C GLU A 91 -1.44 -8.47 -8.36
N VAL A 92 -2.25 -7.43 -8.16
CA VAL A 92 -3.54 -7.55 -7.49
C VAL A 92 -4.58 -6.73 -8.25
N LYS A 93 -5.82 -7.24 -8.31
CA LYS A 93 -6.92 -6.48 -8.87
C LYS A 93 -7.18 -5.22 -8.03
N PRO A 94 -7.76 -4.16 -8.63
CA PRO A 94 -8.18 -2.99 -7.87
C PRO A 94 -9.11 -3.37 -6.72
N THR A 95 -8.81 -2.92 -5.51
CA THR A 95 -9.58 -3.18 -4.30
C THR A 95 -9.81 -1.89 -3.52
N LEU A 96 -11.03 -1.68 -3.02
CA LEU A 96 -11.39 -0.53 -2.22
C LEU A 96 -11.44 -0.94 -0.75
N TRP A 97 -10.57 -0.35 0.07
CA TRP A 97 -10.45 -0.71 1.48
C TRP A 97 -11.16 0.34 2.34
N PRO A 98 -12.12 -0.05 3.18
CA PRO A 98 -12.80 0.88 4.08
C PRO A 98 -11.80 1.58 5.02
N LEU A 99 -12.01 2.87 5.26
CA LEU A 99 -11.05 3.68 6.03
C LEU A 99 -10.82 3.15 7.46
N GLY A 100 -11.86 2.59 8.09
CA GLY A 100 -11.77 1.96 9.41
C GLY A 100 -10.79 0.78 9.43
N GLU A 101 -10.93 -0.14 8.47
CA GLU A 101 -10.07 -1.31 8.31
C GLU A 101 -8.63 -0.93 7.98
N VAL A 102 -8.43 0.08 7.13
CA VAL A 102 -7.10 0.61 6.82
C VAL A 102 -6.40 1.12 8.08
N ARG A 103 -7.11 1.86 8.94
CA ARG A 103 -6.56 2.36 10.20
C ARG A 103 -6.21 1.23 11.16
N ALA A 104 -7.08 0.23 11.28
CA ALA A 104 -6.81 -0.96 12.10
C ALA A 104 -5.57 -1.72 11.61
N LEU A 105 -5.49 -1.96 10.29
CA LEU A 105 -4.35 -2.63 9.66
C LEU A 105 -3.04 -1.88 9.88
N ILE A 106 -3.01 -0.54 9.74
CA ILE A 106 -1.81 0.25 10.06
C ILE A 106 -1.34 -0.02 11.49
N GLY A 107 -2.28 -0.15 12.45
CA GLY A 107 -1.98 -0.48 13.83
C GLY A 107 -1.29 -1.84 13.98
N VAL A 108 -1.85 -2.88 13.34
CA VAL A 108 -1.31 -4.24 13.32
C VAL A 108 0.08 -4.28 12.68
N LEU A 109 0.22 -3.71 11.47
CA LEU A 109 1.48 -3.71 10.73
C LEU A 109 2.59 -2.97 11.47
N ARG A 110 2.27 -1.85 12.14
CA ARG A 110 3.24 -1.11 12.99
C ARG A 110 3.74 -1.95 14.17
N GLN A 111 2.91 -2.85 14.69
CA GLN A 111 3.31 -3.74 15.78
C GLN A 111 4.21 -4.87 15.26
N MET A 112 3.87 -5.45 14.11
CA MET A 112 4.67 -6.49 13.46
C MET A 112 6.06 -5.97 13.05
N SER A 113 6.13 -4.77 12.47
CA SER A 113 7.38 -4.18 11.98
C SER A 113 8.33 -3.63 13.06
N ARG A 114 8.04 -3.82 14.36
CA ARG A 114 8.89 -3.28 15.44
C ARG A 114 10.22 -4.02 15.54
N ASN A 115 10.19 -5.33 15.30
CA ASN A 115 11.32 -6.22 15.55
C ASN A 115 12.07 -6.61 14.27
N ASP A 116 11.45 -6.45 13.11
CA ASP A 116 12.05 -6.77 11.81
C ASP A 116 11.93 -5.58 10.85
N LYS A 117 13.09 -5.13 10.35
CA LYS A 117 13.21 -4.00 9.43
C LYS A 117 12.97 -4.40 7.98
N GLU A 118 13.17 -5.67 7.63
CA GLU A 118 12.98 -6.21 6.28
C GLU A 118 11.65 -6.95 6.15
N HIS A 119 10.76 -6.82 7.14
CA HIS A 119 9.43 -7.43 7.15
C HIS A 119 8.61 -7.04 5.91
N ALA A 120 8.11 -8.05 5.20
CA ALA A 120 7.25 -7.90 4.03
C ALA A 120 5.90 -8.56 4.28
N VAL A 121 4.87 -8.11 3.57
CA VAL A 121 3.54 -8.69 3.61
C VAL A 121 3.07 -9.02 2.20
N ASP A 122 2.29 -10.09 2.11
CA ASP A 122 1.57 -10.48 0.91
C ASP A 122 0.12 -10.02 1.04
N ILE A 123 -0.35 -9.28 0.05
CA ILE A 123 -1.73 -8.83 -0.08
C ILE A 123 -2.39 -9.75 -1.10
N ILE A 124 -3.39 -10.50 -0.66
CA ILE A 124 -4.10 -11.49 -1.46
C ILE A 124 -5.55 -11.02 -1.61
N ALA A 125 -6.00 -10.79 -2.84
CA ALA A 125 -7.39 -10.46 -3.12
C ALA A 125 -8.13 -11.67 -3.71
N SER A 126 -9.22 -12.07 -3.05
CA SER A 126 -10.08 -13.18 -3.46
C SER A 126 -11.55 -12.77 -3.35
N GLY A 127 -12.19 -12.50 -4.49
CA GLY A 127 -13.58 -12.05 -4.52
C GLY A 127 -13.76 -10.70 -3.80
N ASP A 128 -14.58 -10.71 -2.75
CA ASP A 128 -14.86 -9.57 -1.86
C ASP A 128 -13.93 -9.50 -0.63
N GLN A 129 -13.04 -10.48 -0.48
CA GLN A 129 -12.11 -10.55 0.64
C GLN A 129 -10.70 -10.11 0.22
N VAL A 130 -10.07 -9.34 1.10
CA VAL A 130 -8.66 -9.03 1.04
C VAL A 130 -7.98 -9.53 2.30
N THR A 131 -6.95 -10.36 2.13
CA THR A 131 -6.14 -10.89 3.22
C THR A 131 -4.75 -10.28 3.14
N VAL A 132 -4.22 -9.89 4.30
CA VAL A 132 -2.84 -9.40 4.43
C VAL A 132 -2.11 -10.33 5.37
N GLU A 133 -1.10 -11.01 4.83
CA GLU A 133 -0.35 -12.06 5.54
C GLU A 133 1.13 -11.67 5.61
N GLU A 134 1.82 -12.15 6.64
CA GLU A 134 3.28 -12.04 6.72
C GLU A 134 3.90 -12.87 5.60
N SER A 135 4.84 -12.29 4.86
CA SER A 135 5.46 -13.01 3.77
C SER A 135 6.56 -13.94 4.30
N GLU A 136 6.43 -15.24 4.04
CA GLU A 136 7.45 -16.24 4.41
C GLU A 136 8.77 -16.07 3.63
N ASN A 137 8.75 -15.30 2.54
CA ASN A 137 9.90 -15.08 1.64
C ASN A 137 10.73 -13.85 2.04
N LEU A 138 11.36 -13.89 3.22
CA LEU A 138 12.29 -12.84 3.69
C LEU A 138 13.64 -12.82 2.95
N LEU A 139 13.97 -13.84 2.14
CA LEU A 139 15.29 -14.01 1.51
C LEU A 139 15.29 -14.23 -0.01
N GLY A 140 14.15 -14.06 -0.70
CA GLY A 140 13.92 -14.69 -2.01
C GLY A 140 13.88 -13.82 -3.28
N ALA A 141 14.04 -12.50 -3.21
CA ALA A 141 14.22 -11.67 -4.41
C ALA A 141 15.49 -10.82 -4.27
N ALA A 142 16.62 -11.46 -4.56
CA ALA A 142 17.89 -10.79 -4.76
C ALA A 142 17.72 -9.64 -5.77
N GLY A 143 17.79 -8.39 -5.30
CA GLY A 143 17.79 -7.22 -6.19
C GLY A 143 17.66 -5.85 -5.55
N HIS A 144 17.01 -5.66 -4.40
CA HIS A 144 16.72 -4.30 -3.92
C HIS A 144 17.65 -3.83 -2.79
N ARG A 145 18.95 -3.75 -3.10
CA ARG A 145 19.99 -3.20 -2.22
C ARG A 145 20.38 -1.75 -2.49
N ASP A 146 19.73 -1.05 -3.41
CA ASP A 146 19.99 0.38 -3.61
C ASP A 146 18.72 1.20 -3.39
N ARG A 147 18.56 1.64 -2.15
CA ARG A 147 17.69 2.77 -1.83
C ARG A 147 18.46 4.03 -2.22
N PRO A 148 18.06 4.81 -3.25
CA PRO A 148 18.59 6.16 -3.38
C PRO A 148 18.15 6.93 -2.13
N GLU A 149 19.13 7.42 -1.37
CA GLU A 149 18.90 8.35 -0.26
C GLU A 149 18.13 9.54 -0.85
N LEU A 150 16.84 9.65 -0.51
CA LEU A 150 16.03 10.81 -0.90
C LEU A 150 16.84 12.06 -0.56
N PRO A 151 17.03 13.01 -1.50
CA PRO A 151 17.79 14.21 -1.21
C PRO A 151 17.13 14.88 -0.01
N ARG A 152 17.87 14.88 1.12
CA ARG A 152 17.42 15.52 2.35
C ARG A 152 17.03 16.93 1.97
N ARG A 153 15.75 17.28 2.16
CA ARG A 153 15.28 18.65 1.96
C ARG A 153 16.26 19.55 2.71
N PRO A 154 16.91 20.54 2.07
CA PRO A 154 17.78 21.44 2.78
C PRO A 154 16.94 22.09 3.88
N ASP A 155 17.41 21.96 5.12
CA ASP A 155 16.78 22.56 6.28
C ASP A 155 16.42 24.01 5.95
N ALA A 156 15.15 24.35 6.12
CA ALA A 156 14.63 25.71 5.87
C ALA A 156 15.46 26.79 6.61
N ASP A 157 16.19 26.39 7.65
CA ASP A 157 17.07 27.21 8.47
C ASP A 157 18.39 27.63 7.78
N GLN A 158 18.87 26.88 6.75
CA GLN A 158 20.05 27.29 5.98
C GLN A 158 19.76 28.39 4.96
N ALA A 159 18.54 28.45 4.42
CA ALA A 159 18.15 29.48 3.45
C ALA A 159 18.03 30.88 4.11
N ALA A 160 17.62 30.93 5.38
CA ALA A 160 17.48 32.18 6.13
C ALA A 160 18.84 32.82 6.46
N ARG A 161 19.89 32.02 6.73
CA ARG A 161 21.23 32.53 7.06
C ARG A 161 21.96 33.18 5.88
N ARG A 162 21.70 32.75 4.64
CA ARG A 162 22.31 33.33 3.44
C ARG A 162 21.78 34.73 3.09
N ARG A 163 20.54 35.07 3.48
CA ARG A 163 19.95 36.39 3.19
C ARG A 163 20.46 37.52 4.10
N ARG A 164 21.05 37.21 5.26
CA ARG A 164 21.53 38.23 6.21
C ARG A 164 22.93 38.80 5.89
N ARG A 165 23.69 38.21 4.96
CA ARG A 165 25.06 38.66 4.61
C ARG A 165 25.15 39.59 3.40
N ARG A 166 24.03 40.02 2.80
CA ARG A 166 23.99 40.93 1.65
C ARG A 166 23.28 42.26 1.94
N ARG A 167 23.59 42.90 3.07
CA ARG A 167 23.32 44.34 3.24
C ARG A 167 24.64 45.10 3.07
N PRO A 168 24.82 45.88 2.00
CA PRO A 168 25.89 46.86 1.95
C PRO A 168 25.58 47.99 2.94
N LEU A 169 26.59 48.33 3.75
CA LEU A 169 26.61 49.55 4.55
C LEU A 169 26.62 50.74 3.57
N ARG A 170 25.65 51.64 3.73
CA ARG A 170 25.74 53.01 3.21
C ARG A 170 26.45 53.86 4.24
#